data_AF-A0A498SGA9-F1
#
_entry.id   AF-A0A498SGA9-F1
#
_cell.length_a   1.000
_cell.length_b   1.000
_cell.length_c   1.000
_cell.angle_alpha   90.00
_cell.angle_beta   90.00
_cell.angle_gamma   90.00
#
_symmetry.space_group_name_H-M   'P 1'
#
loop_
_entity.id
_entity.type
_entity.pdbx_description
1 polymer ?
#
loop_
_entity_poly.entity_id
_entity_poly.type
_entity_poly.pdbx_seq_one_letter_code
_entity_poly.pdbx_strand_id
1 'polypeptide(L)'
;MKNIIYIYPNYEIYGDPKISNTAQLHARYTAESLIGIVIDIELLSRCVHIVCTFSSQVCRMSYELMQVRFGDAGDQFHSLDDIYYFGGQQTHEQIAVESYDAENDNEIDLKIGDIIKIAGNHWNGFSKGTNTRTGKSGLYPSYKVREKYIILDFP
;
A
#
# COMPACT_ATOMS: atom_id res chain seq x y z
N MET A 1 -11.37 -10.27 -18.61
CA MET A 1 -11.05 -9.33 -19.73
C MET A 1 -12.22 -8.98 -20.63
N LYS A 2 -13.06 -9.91 -21.11
CA LYS A 2 -14.12 -9.56 -22.09
C LYS A 2 -15.10 -8.45 -21.64
N ASN A 3 -15.37 -8.29 -20.34
CA ASN A 3 -16.31 -7.29 -19.85
C ASN A 3 -15.69 -5.88 -19.73
N ILE A 4 -14.41 -5.78 -19.35
CA ILE A 4 -13.78 -4.48 -19.04
C ILE A 4 -13.58 -3.61 -20.29
N ILE A 5 -13.34 -4.23 -21.45
CA ILE A 5 -13.15 -3.52 -22.74
C ILE A 5 -14.43 -2.77 -23.15
N TYR A 6 -15.62 -3.31 -22.84
CA TYR A 6 -16.88 -2.63 -23.16
C TYR A 6 -17.17 -1.46 -22.21
N ILE A 7 -16.71 -1.55 -20.97
CA ILE A 7 -16.92 -0.50 -19.96
C ILE A 7 -15.92 0.66 -20.19
N TYR A 8 -14.71 0.36 -20.65
CA TYR A 8 -13.65 1.33 -20.91
C TYR A 8 -13.17 1.26 -22.37
N PRO A 9 -14.01 1.67 -23.34
CA PRO A 9 -13.70 1.49 -24.77
C PRO A 9 -12.53 2.35 -25.26
N ASN A 10 -12.17 3.39 -24.50
CA ASN A 10 -11.07 4.30 -24.83
C ASN A 10 -9.72 3.83 -24.25
N TYR A 11 -9.68 2.67 -23.59
CA TYR A 11 -8.47 2.10 -23.01
C TYR A 11 -7.99 0.88 -23.81
N GLU A 12 -6.69 0.84 -24.07
CA GLU A 12 -6.05 -0.39 -24.53
C GLU A 12 -5.67 -1.24 -23.31
N ILE A 13 -6.16 -2.48 -23.28
CA ILE A 13 -6.04 -3.36 -22.11
C ILE A 13 -5.13 -4.53 -22.47
N TYR A 14 -3.98 -4.58 -21.81
CA TYR A 14 -2.99 -5.64 -21.93
C TYR A 14 -3.15 -6.64 -20.78
N GLY A 15 -3.15 -7.93 -21.11
CA GLY A 15 -3.18 -9.03 -20.15
C GLY A 15 -3.38 -10.38 -20.82
N ASP A 16 -2.98 -11.47 -20.16
CA ASP A 16 -3.19 -12.83 -20.65
C ASP A 16 -4.28 -13.56 -19.85
N PRO A 17 -5.49 -13.79 -20.43
CA PRO A 17 -6.54 -14.55 -19.77
C PRO A 17 -6.14 -15.97 -19.39
N LYS A 18 -5.16 -16.57 -20.08
CA LYS A 18 -4.66 -17.91 -19.75
C LYS A 18 -3.91 -17.90 -18.41
N ILE A 19 -3.04 -16.91 -18.19
CA ILE A 19 -2.35 -16.71 -16.90
C ILE A 19 -3.38 -16.47 -15.78
N SER A 20 -4.41 -15.65 -16.05
CA SER A 20 -5.49 -15.45 -15.08
C SER A 20 -6.22 -16.75 -14.70
N ASN A 21 -6.39 -17.68 -15.65
CA ASN A 21 -7.02 -18.97 -15.37
C ASN A 21 -6.10 -19.90 -14.56
N THR A 22 -4.79 -19.89 -14.80
CA THR A 22 -3.84 -20.73 -14.03
C THR A 22 -3.73 -20.29 -12.57
N ALA A 23 -4.01 -19.02 -12.25
CA ALA A 23 -4.01 -18.51 -10.88
C ALA A 23 -5.18 -19.02 -10.00
N GLN A 24 -6.17 -19.68 -10.59
CA GLN A 24 -7.31 -20.25 -9.86
C GLN A 24 -6.87 -21.38 -8.92
N LEU A 25 -7.62 -21.58 -7.83
CA LEU A 25 -7.24 -22.49 -6.73
C LEU A 25 -6.86 -23.91 -7.17
N HIS A 26 -7.48 -24.43 -8.23
CA HIS A 26 -7.25 -25.79 -8.70
C HIS A 26 -5.96 -25.96 -9.53
N ALA A 27 -5.39 -24.87 -10.07
CA ALA A 27 -4.21 -24.89 -10.94
C ALA A 27 -3.06 -24.02 -10.39
N ARG A 28 -3.24 -23.41 -9.21
CA ARG A 28 -2.34 -22.40 -8.66
C ARG A 28 -0.92 -22.91 -8.41
N TYR A 29 -0.78 -24.16 -7.97
CA TYR A 29 0.49 -24.73 -7.52
C TYR A 29 1.14 -25.59 -8.62
N THR A 30 1.23 -25.04 -9.84
CA THR A 30 1.94 -25.65 -10.97
C THR A 30 3.05 -24.73 -11.48
N ALA A 31 3.97 -25.28 -12.27
CA ALA A 31 5.06 -24.51 -12.88
C ALA A 31 4.53 -23.43 -13.84
N GLU A 32 3.46 -23.73 -14.57
CA GLU A 32 2.81 -22.79 -15.48
C GLU A 32 2.22 -21.60 -14.74
N SER A 33 1.55 -21.85 -13.60
CA SER A 33 1.01 -20.79 -12.74
C SER A 33 2.12 -19.95 -12.12
N LEU A 34 3.24 -20.57 -11.71
CA LEU A 34 4.41 -19.85 -11.20
C LEU A 34 5.01 -18.93 -12.27
N ILE A 35 5.20 -19.42 -13.49
CA ILE A 35 5.70 -18.61 -14.60
C ILE A 35 4.73 -17.45 -14.89
N GLY A 36 3.42 -17.74 -14.88
CA GLY A 36 2.39 -16.74 -15.08
C GLY A 36 2.46 -15.59 -14.08
N ILE A 37 2.55 -15.89 -12.77
CA ILE A 37 2.62 -14.84 -11.75
C ILE A 37 3.93 -14.04 -11.79
N VAL A 38 5.05 -14.67 -12.18
CA VAL A 38 6.33 -13.96 -12.40
C VAL A 38 6.20 -12.97 -13.55
N ILE A 39 5.55 -13.37 -14.66
CA ILE A 39 5.28 -12.48 -15.79
C ILE A 39 4.38 -11.31 -15.36
N ASP A 40 3.31 -11.57 -14.62
CA ASP A 40 2.40 -10.52 -14.15
C ASP A 40 3.13 -9.51 -13.26
N ILE A 41 3.94 -9.96 -12.29
CA ILE A 41 4.74 -9.08 -11.42
C ILE A 41 5.74 -8.27 -12.23
N GLU A 42 6.41 -8.89 -13.20
CA GLU A 42 7.39 -8.21 -14.05
C GLU A 42 6.72 -7.09 -14.87
N LEU A 43 5.56 -7.37 -15.47
CA LEU A 43 4.81 -6.39 -16.24
C LEU A 43 4.29 -5.25 -15.36
N LEU A 44 3.71 -5.57 -14.19
CA LEU A 44 3.23 -4.56 -13.24
C LEU A 44 4.36 -3.65 -12.76
N SER A 45 5.54 -4.20 -12.45
CA SER A 45 6.70 -3.41 -12.01
C SER A 45 7.23 -2.42 -13.06
N ARG A 46 6.86 -2.60 -14.33
CA ARG A 46 7.25 -1.73 -15.45
C ARG A 46 6.23 -0.66 -15.77
N CYS A 47 5.04 -0.72 -15.18
CA CYS A 47 4.05 0.35 -15.32
C CYS A 47 4.60 1.64 -14.68
N VAL A 48 4.21 2.80 -15.22
CA VAL A 48 4.56 4.11 -14.65
C VAL A 48 3.73 4.47 -13.40
N HIS A 49 2.70 3.69 -13.12
CA HIS A 49 1.84 3.83 -11.95
C HIS A 49 1.13 2.50 -11.68
N ILE A 50 1.01 2.11 -10.42
CA ILE A 50 0.32 0.86 -10.01
C ILE A 50 -0.95 1.19 -9.24
N VAL A 51 -2.10 0.72 -9.72
CA VAL A 51 -3.37 0.77 -8.97
C VAL A 51 -3.75 -0.65 -8.54
N CYS A 52 -3.85 -0.90 -7.24
CA CYS A 52 -4.05 -2.26 -6.72
C CYS A 52 -4.56 -2.26 -5.27
N THR A 53 -4.53 -3.43 -4.62
CA THR A 53 -4.62 -3.56 -3.16
C THR A 53 -3.28 -3.96 -2.58
N PHE A 54 -2.75 -3.17 -1.64
CA PHE A 54 -1.53 -3.52 -0.91
C PHE A 54 -1.74 -4.58 0.16
N SER A 55 -2.97 -5.05 0.41
CA SER A 55 -3.18 -6.33 1.10
C SER A 55 -2.61 -7.52 0.31
N SER A 56 -2.49 -7.42 -1.02
CA SER A 56 -1.91 -8.45 -1.89
C SER A 56 -0.38 -8.36 -1.96
N GLN A 57 0.30 -9.45 -1.59
CA GLN A 57 1.76 -9.57 -1.71
C GLN A 57 2.23 -9.41 -3.16
N VAL A 58 1.44 -9.86 -4.15
CA VAL A 58 1.77 -9.69 -5.58
C VAL A 58 1.91 -8.21 -5.93
N CYS A 59 1.03 -7.35 -5.40
CA CYS A 59 1.14 -5.93 -5.66
C CYS A 59 2.36 -5.32 -4.96
N ARG A 60 2.59 -5.67 -3.69
CA ARG A 60 3.76 -5.15 -2.94
C ARG A 60 5.07 -5.54 -3.60
N MET A 61 5.22 -6.79 -4.05
CA MET A 61 6.39 -7.23 -4.82
C MET A 61 6.58 -6.44 -6.12
N SER A 62 5.48 -6.14 -6.82
CA SER A 62 5.54 -5.34 -8.05
C SER A 62 5.98 -3.90 -7.77
N TYR A 63 5.47 -3.31 -6.69
CA TYR A 63 5.84 -1.98 -6.21
C TYR A 63 7.30 -1.92 -5.71
N GLU A 64 7.78 -2.93 -5.00
CA GLU A 64 9.18 -3.06 -4.57
C GLU A 64 10.12 -3.12 -5.79
N LEU A 65 9.78 -3.95 -6.79
CA LEU A 65 10.57 -4.09 -8.01
C LEU A 65 10.56 -2.81 -8.87
N MET A 66 9.46 -2.06 -8.87
CA MET A 66 9.36 -0.74 -9.52
C MET A 66 10.43 0.24 -9.00
N GLN A 67 10.74 0.24 -7.70
CA GLN A 67 11.75 1.13 -7.11
C GLN A 67 13.15 0.89 -7.72
N VAL A 68 13.50 -0.37 -7.98
CA VAL A 68 14.78 -0.74 -8.59
C VAL A 68 14.88 -0.22 -10.04
N ARG A 69 13.75 -0.07 -10.72
CA ARG A 69 13.69 0.29 -12.14
C ARG A 69 13.71 1.79 -12.37
N PHE A 70 12.92 2.53 -11.59
CA PHE A 70 12.69 3.96 -11.80
C PHE A 70 13.39 4.84 -10.76
N GLY A 71 13.96 4.26 -9.70
CA GLY A 71 14.56 5.00 -8.60
C GLY A 71 13.50 5.49 -7.62
N ASP A 72 13.30 6.81 -7.54
CA ASP A 72 12.31 7.42 -6.66
C ASP A 72 10.89 7.31 -7.25
N ALA A 73 10.30 6.11 -7.09
CA ALA A 73 8.94 5.78 -7.50
C ALA A 73 8.03 5.56 -6.28
N GLY A 74 8.37 6.15 -5.13
CA GLY A 74 7.65 5.97 -3.88
C GLY A 74 6.18 6.41 -3.98
N ASP A 75 5.89 7.43 -4.78
CA ASP A 75 4.53 7.96 -4.97
C ASP A 75 3.82 7.40 -6.21
N GLN A 76 4.44 6.47 -6.95
CA GLN A 76 3.89 5.92 -8.22
C GLN A 76 2.91 4.76 -7.99
N PHE A 77 2.05 4.89 -6.98
CA PHE A 77 1.02 3.90 -6.70
C PHE A 77 -0.29 4.53 -6.17
N HIS A 78 -1.36 3.75 -6.25
CA HIS A 78 -2.60 3.98 -5.54
C HIS A 78 -3.15 2.65 -5.02
N SER A 79 -3.09 2.47 -3.70
CA SER A 79 -3.68 1.30 -3.03
C SER A 79 -5.14 1.60 -2.68
N LEU A 80 -6.02 0.62 -2.89
CA LEU A 80 -7.44 0.72 -2.55
C LEU A 80 -7.72 0.34 -1.09
N ASP A 81 -6.74 -0.17 -0.36
CA ASP A 81 -6.87 -0.62 1.02
C ASP A 81 -5.68 -0.19 1.88
N ASP A 82 -4.69 -1.06 2.06
CA ASP A 82 -3.60 -0.88 3.01
C ASP A 82 -2.59 0.17 2.52
N ILE A 83 -1.88 0.78 3.45
CA ILE A 83 -0.59 1.42 3.16
C ILE A 83 0.46 0.33 2.86
N TYR A 84 1.64 0.71 2.36
CA TYR A 84 2.71 -0.27 2.18
C TYR A 84 3.14 -0.87 3.52
N TYR A 85 3.37 -2.18 3.56
CA TYR A 85 3.92 -2.88 4.72
C TYR A 85 4.68 -4.15 4.31
N PHE A 86 5.60 -4.57 5.17
CA PHE A 86 6.30 -5.85 5.07
C PHE A 86 5.86 -6.79 6.19
N GLY A 87 5.57 -8.06 5.86
CA GLY A 87 5.13 -9.05 6.85
C GLY A 87 6.21 -9.31 7.90
N GLY A 88 5.91 -9.04 9.17
CA GLY A 88 6.88 -9.17 10.27
C GLY A 88 7.73 -7.91 10.53
N GLN A 89 7.37 -6.76 9.95
CA GLN A 89 8.04 -5.49 10.21
C GLN A 89 7.94 -5.05 11.68
N GLN A 90 8.87 -4.18 12.09
CA GLN A 90 8.74 -3.42 13.33
C GLN A 90 7.52 -2.48 13.25
N THR A 91 7.09 -1.96 14.40
CA THR A 91 5.94 -1.04 14.43
C THR A 91 6.19 0.16 13.52
N HIS A 92 5.25 0.40 12.60
CA HIS A 92 5.25 1.57 11.74
C HIS A 92 4.80 2.78 12.56
N GLU A 93 5.70 3.72 12.76
CA GLU A 93 5.46 4.91 13.57
C GLU A 93 5.54 6.18 12.74
N GLN A 94 4.74 7.17 13.13
CA GLN A 94 4.77 8.53 12.62
C GLN A 94 4.92 9.51 13.78
N ILE A 95 5.36 10.73 13.48
CA ILE A 95 5.50 11.82 14.46
C ILE A 95 4.53 12.94 14.06
N ALA A 96 3.71 13.40 15.00
CA ALA A 96 2.88 14.57 14.81
C ALA A 96 3.75 15.84 14.64
N VAL A 97 3.52 16.57 13.57
CA VAL A 97 4.20 17.84 13.25
C VAL A 97 3.31 19.05 13.50
N GLU A 98 2.01 18.85 13.63
CA GLU A 98 1.03 19.85 14.01
C GLU A 98 0.11 19.32 15.11
N SER A 99 -0.41 20.22 15.92
CA SER A 99 -1.47 19.87 16.88
C SER A 99 -2.82 19.70 16.17
N TYR A 100 -3.68 18.89 16.79
CA TYR A 100 -5.06 18.67 16.38
C TYR A 100 -5.89 18.34 17.61
N ASP A 101 -7.00 19.04 17.79
CA ASP A 101 -8.00 18.72 18.80
C ASP A 101 -9.08 17.87 18.12
N ALA A 102 -9.37 16.69 18.66
CA ALA A 102 -10.35 15.77 18.08
C ALA A 102 -11.74 16.43 18.03
N GLU A 103 -12.42 16.32 16.88
CA GLU A 103 -13.75 16.91 16.69
C GLU A 103 -14.87 15.98 17.15
N ASN A 104 -14.59 14.68 17.30
CA ASN A 104 -15.53 13.67 17.77
C ASN A 104 -14.82 12.47 18.42
N ASP A 105 -15.59 11.57 19.03
CA ASP A 105 -15.06 10.42 19.79
C ASP A 105 -14.33 9.36 18.94
N ASN A 106 -14.45 9.41 17.59
CA ASN A 106 -13.72 8.51 16.71
C ASN A 106 -12.32 9.00 16.35
N GLU A 107 -11.98 10.24 16.71
CA GLU A 107 -10.71 10.90 16.43
C GLU A 107 -9.79 10.92 17.65
N ILE A 108 -8.51 11.23 17.43
CA ILE A 108 -7.51 11.35 18.48
C ILE A 108 -6.85 12.72 18.48
N ASP A 109 -6.65 13.27 19.67
CA ASP A 109 -5.85 14.50 19.82
C ASP A 109 -4.40 14.25 19.43
N LEU A 110 -3.81 15.21 18.74
CA LEU A 110 -2.38 15.27 18.44
C LEU A 110 -1.75 16.47 19.13
N LYS A 111 -0.59 16.25 19.75
CA LYS A 111 0.35 17.32 20.10
C LYS A 111 1.62 17.14 19.29
N ILE A 112 2.24 18.25 18.90
CA ILE A 112 3.53 18.23 18.19
C ILE A 112 4.52 17.34 18.97
N GLY A 113 5.12 16.37 18.27
CA GLY A 113 6.05 15.39 18.83
C GLY A 113 5.41 14.07 19.29
N ASP A 114 4.09 13.94 19.32
CA ASP A 114 3.42 12.68 19.64
C ASP A 114 3.81 11.59 18.64
N ILE A 115 4.05 10.38 19.13
CA ILE A 115 4.32 9.19 18.31
C ILE A 115 3.01 8.45 18.07
N ILE A 116 2.69 8.24 16.79
CA ILE A 116 1.47 7.57 16.34
C ILE A 116 1.85 6.24 15.70
N LYS A 117 1.30 5.15 16.22
CA LYS A 117 1.41 3.83 15.59
C LYS A 117 0.34 3.75 14.50
N ILE A 118 0.73 3.95 13.25
CA ILE A 118 -0.21 3.97 12.13
C ILE A 118 -0.72 2.55 11.85
N ALA A 119 -2.03 2.43 11.65
CA ALA A 119 -2.68 1.19 11.22
C ALA A 119 -2.97 1.22 9.71
N GLY A 120 -3.28 2.40 9.15
CA GLY A 120 -3.53 2.57 7.73
C GLY A 120 -4.02 3.99 7.38
N ASN A 121 -4.14 4.25 6.09
CA ASN A 121 -4.70 5.48 5.52
C ASN A 121 -6.07 5.15 4.92
N HIS A 122 -7.08 5.99 5.16
CA HIS A 122 -8.42 5.77 4.61
C HIS A 122 -8.61 6.42 3.22
N TRP A 123 -7.56 7.04 2.68
CA TRP A 123 -7.54 7.70 1.37
C TRP A 123 -8.57 8.83 1.22
N ASN A 124 -9.00 9.42 2.35
CA ASN A 124 -10.00 10.48 2.43
C ASN A 124 -9.51 11.72 3.22
N GLY A 125 -8.20 11.83 3.41
CA GLY A 125 -7.56 12.88 4.21
C GLY A 125 -7.32 12.50 5.68
N PHE A 126 -7.87 11.38 6.15
CA PHE A 126 -7.64 10.83 7.48
C PHE A 126 -6.92 9.48 7.45
N SER A 127 -6.07 9.28 8.45
CA SER A 127 -5.44 8.01 8.77
C SER A 127 -5.98 7.48 10.09
N LYS A 128 -5.80 6.18 10.33
CA LYS A 128 -6.14 5.54 11.61
C LYS A 128 -4.88 5.07 12.32
N GLY A 129 -4.83 5.24 13.63
CA GLY A 129 -3.67 4.82 14.43
C GLY A 129 -3.88 5.01 15.92
N THR A 130 -2.84 4.69 16.69
CA THR A 130 -2.84 4.82 18.15
C THR A 130 -1.83 5.87 18.57
N ASN A 131 -2.28 6.90 19.29
CA ASN A 131 -1.38 7.88 19.92
C ASN A 131 -0.76 7.24 21.16
N THR A 132 0.56 7.09 21.19
CA THR A 132 1.26 6.43 22.29
C THR A 132 1.23 7.23 23.60
N ARG A 133 1.09 8.57 23.54
CA ARG A 133 0.97 9.42 24.73
C ARG A 133 -0.36 9.20 25.46
N THR A 134 -1.46 9.06 24.72
CA THR A 134 -2.81 8.93 25.30
C THR A 134 -3.30 7.49 25.39
N GLY A 135 -2.69 6.58 24.63
CA GLY A 135 -3.14 5.19 24.46
C GLY A 135 -4.42 5.06 23.63
N LYS A 136 -4.99 6.16 23.13
CA LYS A 136 -6.23 6.13 22.34
C LYS A 136 -5.96 5.79 20.88
N SER A 137 -6.88 5.02 20.30
CA SER A 137 -6.90 4.70 18.87
C SER A 137 -8.05 5.39 18.19
N GLY A 138 -7.81 6.01 17.04
CA GLY A 138 -8.82 6.71 16.28
C GLY A 138 -8.27 7.34 15.01
N LEU A 139 -9.08 8.19 14.40
CA LEU A 139 -8.75 8.94 13.19
C LEU A 139 -7.95 10.20 13.50
N TYR A 140 -7.08 10.57 12.57
CA TYR A 140 -6.38 11.85 12.61
C TYR A 140 -6.08 12.33 11.17
N PRO A 141 -5.95 13.64 10.93
CA PRO A 141 -5.64 14.16 9.60
C PRO A 141 -4.25 13.70 9.13
N SER A 142 -4.17 13.04 7.97
CA SER A 142 -2.95 12.39 7.48
C SER A 142 -1.80 13.39 7.23
N TYR A 143 -2.10 14.65 6.92
CA TYR A 143 -1.09 15.67 6.62
C TYR A 143 -0.39 16.23 7.88
N LYS A 144 -0.92 15.98 9.08
CA LYS A 144 -0.40 16.52 10.35
C LYS A 144 0.71 15.68 10.97
N VAL A 145 1.17 14.65 10.27
CA VAL A 145 2.21 13.73 10.72
C VAL A 145 3.29 13.56 9.65
N ARG A 146 4.46 13.07 10.07
CA ARG A 146 5.53 12.63 9.17
C ARG A 146 6.02 11.24 9.55
N GLU A 147 6.59 10.53 8.59
CA GLU A 147 7.21 9.22 8.82
C GLU A 147 8.33 9.28 9.87
N LYS A 148 8.35 8.30 10.78
CA LYS A 148 9.45 8.10 11.73
C LYS A 148 10.36 7.00 11.23
N TYR A 149 11.43 7.39 10.55
CA TYR A 149 12.43 6.45 10.06
C TYR A 149 13.14 5.73 11.21
N ILE A 150 13.25 4.41 11.08
CA ILE A 150 14.05 3.56 11.97
C ILE A 150 15.41 3.39 11.30
N ILE A 151 16.46 3.87 11.96
CA ILE A 151 17.84 3.79 11.49
C ILE A 151 18.55 2.70 12.30
N LEU A 152 19.17 1.76 11.61
CA LEU A 152 19.94 0.67 12.19
C LEU A 152 21.32 0.65 11.52
N ASP A 153 22.36 0.45 12.32
CA ASP A 153 23.71 0.28 11.81
C ASP A 153 23.89 -1.16 11.31
N PHE A 154 23.96 -1.33 9.99
CA PHE A 154 24.29 -2.61 9.36
C PHE A 154 25.82 -2.72 9.15
N PRO A 155 26.39 -3.94 9.25
CA PRO A 155 27.81 -4.19 8.97
C PRO A 155 28.27 -3.81 7.56
#